data_AF-N6YY77-F1
#
_entry.id   AF-N6YY77-F1
#
_cell.length_a   1.000
_cell.length_b   1.000
_cell.length_c   1.000
_cell.angle_alpha   90.00
_cell.angle_beta   90.00
_cell.angle_gamma   90.00
#
_symmetry.space_group_name_H-M   'P 1'
#
loop_
_entity.id
_entity.type
_entity.pdbx_description
1 polymer ?
#
loop_
_entity_poly.entity_id
_entity_poly.type
_entity_poly.pdbx_seq_one_letter_code
_entity_poly.pdbx_strand_id
1 'polypeptide(L)'
;GQAPRPRAGGRRKPPSTAGTLLRLVMQHPTWAARMPVGLVPDDSPEGLALIAIIDLCSLGEPIPSGGLGALIERFRETPHAETLSRVAAELVEAEFDEAVVETLFEDALRKLQIDGVGKEITALLQRDREQGLDAAGRHRLGELLLEKRNLASSGKVSDL
;
A
#
# COMPACT_ATOMS: atom_id res chain seq x y z
N GLY A 1 7.41 -2.77 48.64
CA GLY A 1 7.99 -2.43 47.34
C GLY A 1 6.92 -2.56 46.28
N GLN A 2 6.53 -1.46 45.64
CA GLN A 2 5.52 -1.44 44.59
C GLN A 2 6.24 -1.48 43.23
N ALA A 3 6.03 -2.54 42.44
CA ALA A 3 6.54 -2.61 41.07
C ALA A 3 5.80 -1.60 40.17
N PRO A 4 6.48 -0.86 39.28
CA PRO A 4 5.82 0.06 38.37
C PRO A 4 5.06 -0.70 37.27
N ARG A 5 3.82 -0.24 37.02
CA ARG A 5 2.94 -0.76 35.95
C ARG A 5 3.44 -0.29 34.57
N PRO A 6 3.38 -1.12 33.52
CA PRO A 6 3.77 -0.71 32.16
C PRO A 6 2.83 0.39 31.65
N ARG A 7 3.40 1.42 31.01
CA ARG A 7 2.68 2.57 30.47
C ARG A 7 1.82 2.12 29.29
N ALA A 8 0.50 2.35 29.40
CA ALA A 8 -0.44 2.07 28.33
C ALA A 8 -0.20 2.98 27.12
N GLY A 9 0.04 2.33 25.97
CA GLY A 9 -0.38 2.72 24.63
C GLY A 9 -0.21 4.19 24.25
N GLY A 10 0.95 4.54 23.69
CA GLY A 10 1.02 5.66 22.76
C GLY A 10 0.02 5.43 21.63
N ARG A 11 -0.85 6.41 21.40
CA ARG A 11 -1.90 6.41 20.37
C ARG A 11 -1.25 6.05 19.02
N ARG A 12 -1.37 4.79 18.59
CA ARG A 12 -0.82 4.33 17.30
C ARG A 12 -1.45 5.20 16.21
N LYS A 13 -0.60 5.81 15.38
CA LYS A 13 -1.06 6.57 14.21
C LYS A 13 -1.87 5.60 13.33
N PRO A 14 -3.02 6.01 12.78
CA PRO A 14 -3.76 5.15 11.87
C PRO A 14 -2.83 4.68 10.73
N PRO A 15 -2.95 3.41 10.30
CA PRO A 15 -2.08 2.86 9.28
C PRO A 15 -2.18 3.68 7.99
N SER A 16 -1.04 3.90 7.34
CA SER A 16 -0.99 4.48 6.00
C SER A 16 -1.74 3.59 5.01
N THR A 17 -2.16 4.13 3.86
CA THR A 17 -2.85 3.33 2.81
C THR A 17 -2.05 2.09 2.41
N ALA A 18 -0.73 2.22 2.24
CA ALA A 18 0.18 1.09 1.99
C ALA A 18 0.21 0.07 3.15
N GLY A 19 0.15 0.53 4.39
CA GLY A 19 0.07 -0.34 5.57
C GLY A 19 -1.24 -1.11 5.66
N THR A 20 -2.37 -0.46 5.31
CA THR A 20 -3.67 -1.14 5.19
C THR A 20 -3.64 -2.22 4.12
N LEU A 21 -3.10 -1.92 2.93
CA LEU A 21 -2.96 -2.88 1.84
C LEU A 21 -2.02 -4.04 2.20
N LEU A 22 -0.91 -3.76 2.88
CA LEU A 22 -0.01 -4.81 3.36
C LEU A 22 -0.74 -5.76 4.32
N ARG A 23 -1.53 -5.23 5.26
CA ARG A 23 -2.36 -6.05 6.16
C ARG A 23 -3.36 -6.91 5.39
N LEU A 24 -4.06 -6.34 4.41
CA LEU A 24 -5.02 -7.05 3.56
C LEU A 24 -4.35 -8.18 2.75
N VAL A 25 -3.21 -7.90 2.14
CA VAL A 25 -2.43 -8.90 1.40
C VAL A 25 -1.87 -9.97 2.32
N MET A 26 -1.46 -9.63 3.54
CA MET A 26 -0.99 -10.63 4.49
C MET A 26 -2.11 -11.59 4.95
N GLN A 27 -3.37 -11.11 5.02
CA GLN A 27 -4.56 -11.94 5.27
C GLN A 27 -5.00 -12.71 4.01
N HIS A 28 -4.91 -12.10 2.83
CA HIS A 28 -5.27 -12.68 1.53
C HIS A 28 -4.10 -12.57 0.53
N PRO A 29 -3.06 -13.41 0.63
CA PRO A 29 -1.85 -13.25 -0.17
C PRO A 29 -2.08 -13.28 -1.69
N THR A 30 -3.10 -14.01 -2.15
CA THR A 30 -3.49 -14.08 -3.56
C THR A 30 -3.89 -12.73 -4.15
N TRP A 31 -4.27 -11.75 -3.32
CA TRP A 31 -4.63 -10.42 -3.80
C TRP A 31 -3.44 -9.59 -4.24
N ALA A 32 -2.21 -9.96 -3.87
CA ALA A 32 -1.01 -9.32 -4.41
C ALA A 32 -0.95 -9.38 -5.94
N ALA A 33 -1.49 -10.45 -6.55
CA ALA A 33 -1.58 -10.57 -8.01
C ALA A 33 -2.56 -9.56 -8.66
N ARG A 34 -3.49 -8.97 -7.89
CA ARG A 34 -4.41 -7.91 -8.36
C ARG A 34 -3.76 -6.52 -8.31
N MET A 35 -2.56 -6.40 -7.72
CA MET A 35 -1.94 -5.11 -7.43
C MET A 35 -0.92 -4.72 -8.49
N PRO A 36 -1.06 -3.56 -9.14
CA PRO A 36 0.00 -3.00 -9.96
C PRO A 36 1.16 -2.49 -9.08
N VAL A 37 2.34 -3.08 -9.20
CA VAL A 37 3.53 -2.72 -8.39
C VAL A 37 3.87 -1.23 -8.44
N GLY A 38 3.69 -0.59 -9.60
CA GLY A 38 3.96 0.84 -9.79
C GLY A 38 3.03 1.79 -9.02
N LEU A 39 1.95 1.30 -8.41
CA LEU A 39 1.12 2.11 -7.51
C LEU A 39 1.60 2.09 -6.06
N VAL A 40 2.44 1.12 -5.69
CA VAL A 40 2.90 0.98 -4.31
C VAL A 40 4.06 1.94 -4.06
N PRO A 41 3.97 2.83 -3.06
CA PRO A 41 5.06 3.74 -2.76
C PRO A 41 6.26 2.98 -2.17
N ASP A 42 7.46 3.31 -2.64
CA ASP A 42 8.75 2.74 -2.18
C ASP A 42 9.41 3.56 -1.05
N ASP A 43 8.71 4.58 -0.54
CA ASP A 43 9.18 5.52 0.48
C ASP A 43 8.93 5.06 1.93
N SER A 44 8.41 3.84 2.13
CA SER A 44 8.07 3.30 3.46
C SER A 44 8.40 1.80 3.59
N PRO A 45 8.71 1.32 4.81
CA PRO A 45 8.95 -0.11 5.06
C PRO A 45 7.76 -1.00 4.67
N GLU A 46 6.53 -0.54 4.93
CA GLU A 46 5.31 -1.25 4.55
C GLU A 46 5.15 -1.33 3.02
N GLY A 47 5.44 -0.23 2.32
CA GLY A 47 5.41 -0.19 0.87
C GLY A 47 6.45 -1.13 0.23
N LEU A 48 7.69 -1.10 0.73
CA LEU A 48 8.76 -2.00 0.29
C LEU A 48 8.43 -3.48 0.54
N ALA A 49 7.84 -3.80 1.69
CA ALA A 49 7.40 -5.16 2.00
C ALA A 49 6.27 -5.63 1.06
N LEU A 50 5.33 -4.73 0.75
CA LEU A 50 4.24 -5.00 -0.18
C LEU A 50 4.74 -5.22 -1.62
N ILE A 51 5.69 -4.40 -2.10
CA ILE A 51 6.38 -4.59 -3.38
C ILE A 51 7.02 -5.98 -3.44
N ALA A 52 7.74 -6.37 -2.39
CA ALA A 52 8.42 -7.67 -2.35
C ALA A 52 7.44 -8.86 -2.41
N ILE A 53 6.24 -8.74 -1.83
CA ILE A 53 5.18 -9.76 -1.94
C ILE A 53 4.59 -9.79 -3.36
N ILE A 54 4.40 -8.63 -4.01
CA ILE A 54 3.91 -8.54 -5.40
C ILE A 54 4.92 -9.15 -6.37
N ASP A 55 6.20 -8.84 -6.20
CA ASP A 55 7.30 -9.39 -7.02
C ASP A 55 7.35 -10.91 -6.89
N LEU A 56 7.23 -11.42 -5.66
CA LEU A 56 7.14 -12.86 -5.40
C LEU A 56 6.03 -13.53 -6.21
N CYS A 57 4.83 -12.92 -6.23
CA CYS A 57 3.70 -13.46 -6.99
C CYS A 57 3.94 -13.37 -8.50
N SER A 58 4.58 -12.29 -8.96
CA SER A 58 4.89 -12.03 -10.36
C SER A 58 5.93 -12.99 -10.93
N LEU A 59 6.83 -13.53 -10.08
CA LEU A 59 7.78 -14.59 -10.43
C LEU A 59 7.12 -15.97 -10.60
N GLY A 60 5.79 -16.07 -10.41
CA GLY A 60 5.05 -17.33 -10.48
C GLY A 60 5.38 -18.28 -9.33
N GLU A 61 6.04 -17.77 -8.29
CA GLU A 61 6.35 -18.56 -7.12
C GLU A 61 5.06 -18.88 -6.35
N PRO A 62 4.91 -20.13 -5.87
CA PRO A 62 3.72 -20.50 -5.14
C PRO A 62 3.65 -19.67 -3.86
N ILE A 63 2.52 -18.97 -3.70
CA ILE A 63 2.19 -18.34 -2.43
C ILE A 63 2.17 -19.44 -1.36
N PRO A 64 2.89 -19.26 -0.24
CA PRO A 64 2.95 -20.27 0.80
C PRO A 64 1.55 -20.64 1.29
N SER A 65 1.18 -21.92 1.16
CA SER A 65 -0.16 -22.42 1.49
C SER A 65 -0.46 -22.40 3.00
N GLY A 66 0.54 -22.17 3.84
CA GLY A 66 0.46 -22.14 5.30
C GLY A 66 0.00 -20.81 5.89
N GLY A 67 -0.61 -19.93 5.09
CA GLY A 67 -1.14 -18.64 5.53
C GLY A 67 -0.04 -17.67 6.01
N LEU A 68 -0.43 -16.78 6.94
CA LEU A 68 0.41 -15.69 7.45
C LEU A 68 1.80 -16.14 7.95
N GLY A 69 1.86 -17.24 8.70
CA GLY A 69 3.11 -17.75 9.26
C GLY A 69 4.10 -18.24 8.18
N ALA A 70 3.60 -18.89 7.13
CA ALA A 70 4.43 -19.36 6.03
C ALA A 70 4.92 -18.20 5.14
N LEU A 71 4.12 -17.14 5.01
CA LEU A 71 4.55 -15.90 4.38
C LEU A 71 5.68 -15.23 5.18
N ILE A 72 5.54 -15.10 6.51
CA ILE A 72 6.59 -14.53 7.37
C ILE A 72 7.88 -15.35 7.29
N GLU A 73 7.78 -16.68 7.34
CA GLU A 73 8.93 -17.57 7.24
C GLU A 73 9.70 -17.33 5.96
N ARG A 74 8.99 -17.14 4.84
CA ARG A 74 9.60 -16.89 3.54
C ARG A 74 10.40 -15.59 3.50
N PHE A 75 9.98 -14.57 4.25
CA PHE A 75 10.66 -13.28 4.31
C PHE A 75 11.62 -13.15 5.50
N ARG A 76 11.81 -14.20 6.31
CA ARG A 76 12.61 -14.18 7.56
C ARG A 76 14.04 -13.66 7.36
N GLU A 77 14.67 -14.00 6.23
CA GLU A 77 16.05 -13.61 5.91
C GLU A 77 16.14 -12.38 4.98
N THR A 78 15.06 -11.63 4.86
CA THR A 78 14.98 -10.42 4.03
C THR A 78 14.93 -9.15 4.88
N PRO A 79 15.23 -7.97 4.31
CA PRO A 79 15.03 -6.69 4.99
C PRO A 79 13.59 -6.43 5.46
N HIS A 80 12.61 -7.18 4.97
CA HIS A 80 11.19 -7.00 5.28
C HIS A 80 10.73 -7.75 6.53
N ALA A 81 11.54 -8.64 7.10
CA ALA A 81 11.17 -9.54 8.19
C ALA A 81 10.57 -8.81 9.41
N GLU A 82 11.22 -7.73 9.86
CA GLU A 82 10.78 -6.95 11.02
C GLU A 82 9.41 -6.28 10.75
N THR A 83 9.25 -5.69 9.57
CA THR A 83 8.02 -5.02 9.18
C THR A 83 6.87 -6.02 9.09
N LEU A 84 7.08 -7.17 8.44
CA LEU A 84 6.06 -8.21 8.31
C LEU A 84 5.69 -8.81 9.68
N SER A 85 6.67 -9.03 10.55
CA SER A 85 6.40 -9.54 11.91
C SER A 85 5.57 -8.57 12.74
N ARG A 86 5.88 -7.26 12.67
CA ARG A 86 5.08 -6.22 13.34
C ARG A 86 3.65 -6.18 12.82
N VAL A 87 3.48 -6.17 11.50
CA VAL A 87 2.16 -6.11 10.86
C VAL A 87 1.34 -7.37 11.14
N ALA A 88 1.99 -8.53 11.20
CA ALA A 88 1.35 -9.78 11.61
C ALA A 88 0.83 -9.72 13.05
N ALA A 89 1.59 -9.15 13.99
CA ALA A 89 1.14 -8.96 15.36
C ALA A 89 -0.08 -8.02 15.42
N GLU A 90 -0.11 -6.96 14.61
CA GLU A 90 -1.26 -6.06 14.50
C GLU A 90 -2.51 -6.75 13.90
N LEU A 91 -2.33 -7.69 12.96
CA LEU A 91 -3.42 -8.49 12.41
C LEU A 91 -4.02 -9.44 13.44
N VAL A 92 -3.19 -10.09 14.27
CA VAL A 92 -3.68 -10.95 15.36
C VAL A 92 -4.51 -10.16 16.38
N GLU A 93 -4.18 -8.89 16.60
CA GLU A 93 -4.95 -7.99 17.46
C GLU A 93 -6.28 -7.54 16.82
N ALA A 94 -6.31 -7.38 15.49
CA ALA A 94 -7.47 -6.90 14.75
C ALA A 94 -7.46 -7.39 13.29
N GLU A 95 -8.26 -8.42 13.01
CA GLU A 95 -8.51 -8.90 11.64
C GLU A 95 -9.54 -8.02 10.93
N PHE A 96 -9.52 -8.03 9.59
CA PHE A 96 -10.57 -7.38 8.82
C PHE A 96 -11.83 -8.24 8.78
N ASP A 97 -12.98 -7.57 8.82
CA ASP A 97 -14.27 -8.24 8.61
C ASP A 97 -14.40 -8.66 7.13
N GLU A 98 -14.55 -9.96 6.91
CA GLU A 98 -14.72 -10.57 5.60
C GLU A 98 -15.90 -9.99 4.80
N ALA A 99 -16.89 -9.40 5.46
CA ALA A 99 -18.01 -8.74 4.78
C ALA A 99 -17.62 -7.44 4.06
N VAL A 100 -16.50 -6.80 4.43
CA VAL A 100 -16.08 -5.49 3.89
C VAL A 100 -14.65 -5.48 3.35
N VAL A 101 -13.91 -6.57 3.53
CA VAL A 101 -12.47 -6.65 3.22
C VAL A 101 -12.16 -6.42 1.74
N GLU A 102 -13.03 -6.89 0.83
CA GLU A 102 -12.88 -6.65 -0.60
C GLU A 102 -13.11 -5.18 -0.98
N THR A 103 -14.17 -4.57 -0.47
CA THR A 103 -14.43 -3.13 -0.67
C THR A 103 -13.28 -2.28 -0.12
N LEU A 104 -12.77 -2.63 1.06
CA LEU A 104 -11.64 -1.92 1.68
C LEU A 104 -10.37 -2.03 0.82
N PHE A 105 -10.12 -3.20 0.22
CA PHE A 105 -9.01 -3.39 -0.70
C PHE A 105 -9.14 -2.52 -1.95
N GLU A 106 -10.30 -2.51 -2.59
CA GLU A 106 -10.56 -1.71 -3.78
C GLU A 106 -10.45 -0.21 -3.51
N ASP A 107 -10.99 0.25 -2.37
CA ASP A 107 -10.89 1.65 -1.97
C ASP A 107 -9.45 2.05 -1.63
N ALA A 108 -8.69 1.18 -0.99
CA ALA A 108 -7.29 1.44 -0.70
C ALA A 108 -6.43 1.48 -1.98
N LEU A 109 -6.71 0.63 -2.96
CA LEU A 109 -6.07 0.68 -4.29
C LEU A 109 -6.41 1.99 -5.02
N ARG A 110 -7.69 2.35 -5.06
CA ARG A 110 -8.14 3.61 -5.67
C ARG A 110 -7.46 4.81 -5.02
N LYS A 111 -7.34 4.78 -3.68
CA LYS A 111 -6.64 5.84 -2.94
C LYS A 111 -5.16 5.91 -3.29
N LEU A 112 -4.45 4.78 -3.38
CA LEU A 112 -3.04 4.78 -3.83
C LEU A 112 -2.90 5.38 -5.24
N GLN A 113 -3.81 5.06 -6.16
CA GLN A 113 -3.77 5.62 -7.51
C GLN A 113 -3.95 7.14 -7.50
N ILE A 114 -4.95 7.65 -6.76
CA ILE A 114 -5.20 9.08 -6.62
C ILE A 114 -3.98 9.79 -6.00
N ASP A 115 -3.41 9.21 -4.95
CA ASP A 115 -2.24 9.73 -4.26
C ASP A 115 -1.01 9.75 -5.18
N GLY A 116 -0.80 8.68 -5.97
CA GLY A 116 0.28 8.56 -6.94
C GLY A 116 0.21 9.60 -8.06
N VAL A 117 -0.96 9.74 -8.70
CA VAL A 117 -1.20 10.78 -9.72
C VAL A 117 -0.98 12.17 -9.12
N GLY A 118 -1.46 12.40 -7.89
CA GLY A 118 -1.25 13.67 -7.18
C GLY A 118 0.23 13.98 -6.95
N LYS A 119 1.00 13.01 -6.43
CA LYS A 119 2.45 13.14 -6.20
C LYS A 119 3.20 13.46 -7.49
N GLU A 120 2.90 12.75 -8.59
CA GLU A 120 3.58 12.95 -9.87
C GLU A 120 3.29 14.33 -10.48
N ILE A 121 2.03 14.79 -10.42
CA ILE A 121 1.67 16.16 -10.83
C ILE A 121 2.44 17.19 -10.01
N THR A 122 2.49 17.04 -8.68
CA THR A 122 3.23 17.97 -7.81
C THR A 122 4.72 17.99 -8.15
N ALA A 123 5.33 16.84 -8.42
CA ALA A 123 6.73 16.74 -8.81
C ALA A 123 7.01 17.45 -10.15
N LEU A 124 6.15 17.25 -11.15
CA LEU A 124 6.27 17.92 -12.45
C LEU A 124 6.08 19.44 -12.35
N LEU A 125 5.11 19.91 -11.56
CA LEU A 125 4.90 21.34 -11.33
C LEU A 125 6.03 21.99 -10.52
N GLN A 126 6.68 21.26 -9.61
CA GLN A 126 7.88 21.73 -8.94
C GLN A 126 9.02 21.88 -9.95
N ARG A 127 9.26 20.85 -10.76
CA ARG A 127 10.28 20.86 -11.82
C ARG A 127 10.08 21.98 -12.84
N ASP A 128 8.85 22.26 -13.24
CA ASP A 128 8.52 23.36 -14.16
C ASP A 128 8.95 24.72 -13.58
N ARG A 129 8.71 24.94 -12.29
CA ARG A 129 9.08 26.18 -11.60
C ARG A 129 10.59 26.36 -11.45
N GLU A 130 11.33 25.27 -11.29
CA GLU A 130 12.77 25.30 -11.02
C GLU A 130 13.60 25.43 -12.30
N GLN A 131 13.21 24.71 -13.36
CA GLN A 131 14.02 24.57 -14.58
C GLN A 131 13.19 24.47 -15.87
N GLY A 132 11.86 24.51 -15.78
CA GLY A 132 10.95 24.29 -16.90
C GLY A 132 10.74 22.81 -17.24
N LEU A 133 9.62 22.52 -17.91
CA LEU A 133 9.33 21.19 -18.48
C LEU A 133 9.62 21.13 -19.99
N ASP A 134 10.31 20.08 -20.39
CA ASP A 134 10.45 19.67 -21.80
C ASP A 134 9.11 19.14 -22.38
N ALA A 135 9.11 18.79 -23.66
CA ALA A 135 7.90 18.33 -24.35
C ALA A 135 7.31 17.05 -23.72
N ALA A 136 8.15 16.11 -23.27
CA ALA A 136 7.68 14.89 -22.62
C ALA A 136 7.08 15.18 -21.24
N GLY A 137 7.73 16.04 -20.45
CA GLY A 137 7.21 16.49 -19.15
C GLY A 137 5.84 17.18 -19.27
N ARG A 138 5.65 18.04 -20.27
CA ARG A 138 4.35 18.70 -20.53
C ARG A 138 3.27 17.73 -21.01
N HIS A 139 3.62 16.77 -21.87
CA HIS A 139 2.69 15.72 -22.30
C HIS A 139 2.22 14.89 -21.10
N ARG A 140 3.17 14.41 -20.29
CA ARG A 140 2.89 13.60 -19.09
C ARG A 140 2.01 14.34 -18.10
N LEU A 141 2.27 15.63 -17.86
CA LEU A 141 1.42 16.46 -17.00
C LEU A 141 -0.02 16.54 -17.54
N GLY A 142 -0.20 16.69 -18.85
CA GLY A 142 -1.52 16.66 -19.49
C GLY A 142 -2.26 15.34 -19.30
N GLU A 143 -1.57 14.21 -19.47
CA GLU A 143 -2.12 12.87 -19.24
C GLU A 143 -2.56 12.67 -17.78
N LEU A 144 -1.72 13.07 -16.82
CA LEU A 144 -2.01 12.94 -15.40
C LEU A 144 -3.21 13.81 -14.96
N LEU A 145 -3.36 15.00 -15.53
CA LEU A 145 -4.52 15.86 -15.26
C LEU A 145 -5.82 15.24 -15.79
N LEU A 146 -5.77 14.59 -16.96
CA LEU A 146 -6.90 13.85 -17.49
C LEU A 146 -7.23 12.62 -16.63
N GLU A 147 -6.22 11.86 -16.23
CA GLU A 147 -6.38 10.70 -15.35
C GLU A 147 -7.00 11.10 -14.01
N LYS A 148 -6.47 12.15 -13.36
CA LYS A 148 -7.01 12.69 -12.10
C LYS A 148 -8.50 13.04 -12.23
N ARG A 149 -8.90 13.65 -13.34
CA ARG A 149 -10.32 13.97 -13.61
C ARG A 149 -11.16 12.71 -13.74
N ASN A 150 -10.68 11.71 -14.45
CA ASN A 150 -11.39 10.44 -14.65
C ASN A 150 -11.59 9.69 -13.33
N LEU A 151 -10.55 9.64 -12.48
CA LEU A 151 -10.62 9.06 -11.13
C LEU A 151 -11.63 9.79 -10.25
N ALA A 152 -11.67 11.12 -10.30
CA ALA A 152 -12.64 11.93 -9.56
C ALA A 152 -14.09 11.73 -10.04
N SER A 153 -14.30 11.46 -11.33
CA SER A 153 -15.64 11.15 -11.87
C SER A 153 -16.09 9.73 -11.54
N SER A 154 -15.18 8.76 -11.54
CA SER A 154 -15.52 7.35 -11.25
C SER A 154 -15.94 7.15 -9.79
N GLY A 155 -15.32 7.87 -8.84
CA GLY A 155 -15.74 7.85 -7.44
C GLY A 155 -17.17 8.38 -7.21
N LYS A 156 -17.65 9.31 -8.04
CA LYS A 156 -19.00 9.88 -7.91
C LYS A 156 -20.13 8.95 -8.39
N VAL A 157 -19.81 7.99 -9.26
CA VAL A 157 -20.80 7.05 -9.80
C VAL A 157 -21.07 5.90 -8.83
N SER A 158 -20.12 5.62 -7.92
CA SER A 158 -20.25 4.55 -6.92
C SER A 158 -21.06 4.94 -5.68
N ASP A 159 -21.39 6.22 -5.53
CA ASP A 159 -22.12 6.84 -4.39
C ASP A 159 -23.62 7.12 -4.70
N LEU A 160 -24.13 6.61 -5.84
CA LEU A 160 -25.51 6.80 -6.34
C LEU A 160 -26.25 5.46 -6.41
#